data_AF-A0A2C5ZCZ3-F1
#
_entry.id   AF-A0A2C5ZCZ3-F1
#
_cell.length_a   1.000
_cell.length_b   1.000
_cell.length_c   1.000
_cell.angle_alpha   90.00
_cell.angle_beta   90.00
_cell.angle_gamma   90.00
#
_symmetry.space_group_name_H-M   'P 1'
#
loop_
_entity.id
_entity.type
_entity.pdbx_description
1 polymer ?
#
loop_
_entity_poly.entity_id
_entity_poly.type
_entity_poly.pdbx_seq_one_letter_code
_entity_poly.pdbx_strand_id
1 'polypeptide(L)'
;MIPADGPNNLEIQIDDLNRSQMVAGGINASRWPSYIQDMVRVLRPGGWCQMVEVYFNAQSDNGTLDQDHALSKWSREYLNTVHQHKDPRAAMHLASWMRNAGLTEVESRLLTLPMSAWPSEDRQQEIGALNSEVVAQLLHSLALYPLIQLRGMPPAEVQDLIERAKTEAGSRSLKAYFPLFSTGVSEASQPPPPPLLLKLKGELKTAMRAKDTPRLNILRAILAANTNASKTKTPITTDVQVVSLMRKLHATTAEAAAEARAADRQDLVEAEEKQMAILAEFIAGSGVETLGKAELNNLIQEAIDASRAAGTATKAIMGDVMKRLAGALEGKDVDRKEVRRIIEELTG
;
A
#
# COMPACT_ATOMS: atom_id res chain seq x y z
N MET A 1 -21.66 -21.09 -15.17
CA MET A 1 -22.83 -21.43 -15.99
C MET A 1 -24.06 -21.02 -15.19
N ILE A 2 -24.78 -19.98 -15.62
CA ILE A 2 -26.03 -19.56 -15.00
C ILE A 2 -27.09 -20.64 -15.33
N PRO A 3 -27.86 -21.16 -14.37
CA PRO A 3 -28.93 -22.10 -14.67
C PRO A 3 -29.94 -21.46 -15.62
N ALA A 4 -30.30 -22.16 -16.69
CA ALA A 4 -31.21 -21.64 -17.72
C ALA A 4 -32.61 -21.30 -17.16
N ASP A 5 -33.01 -21.92 -16.05
CA ASP A 5 -34.33 -21.77 -15.43
C ASP A 5 -34.22 -21.32 -13.96
N GLY A 6 -33.97 -20.02 -13.76
CA GLY A 6 -34.19 -19.36 -12.47
C GLY A 6 -35.67 -19.02 -12.27
N PRO A 7 -36.17 -18.93 -11.02
CA PRO A 7 -37.55 -18.53 -10.79
C PRO A 7 -37.80 -17.11 -11.34
N ASN A 8 -39.00 -16.86 -11.88
CA ASN A 8 -39.35 -15.63 -12.62
C ASN A 8 -39.20 -14.32 -11.82
N ASN A 9 -38.94 -14.39 -10.52
CA ASN A 9 -38.71 -13.27 -9.61
C ASN A 9 -37.22 -13.09 -9.24
N LEU A 10 -36.30 -13.83 -9.87
CA LEU A 10 -34.87 -13.78 -9.62
C LEU A 10 -34.14 -13.23 -10.86
N GLU A 11 -33.76 -11.96 -10.79
CA GLU A 11 -32.85 -11.34 -11.76
C GLU A 11 -31.42 -11.44 -11.21
N ILE A 12 -30.56 -12.23 -11.86
CA ILE A 12 -29.15 -12.33 -11.48
C ILE A 12 -28.41 -11.17 -12.13
N GLN A 13 -28.17 -10.11 -11.36
CA GLN A 13 -27.26 -9.05 -11.76
C GLN A 13 -25.83 -9.58 -11.74
N ILE A 14 -25.12 -9.34 -12.85
CA ILE A 14 -23.70 -9.66 -12.97
C ILE A 14 -22.94 -8.38 -12.68
N ASP A 15 -22.18 -8.38 -11.60
CA ASP A 15 -21.50 -7.20 -11.09
C ASP A 15 -20.06 -7.10 -11.61
N ASP A 16 -19.64 -5.86 -11.83
CA ASP A 16 -18.25 -5.49 -12.12
C ASP A 16 -17.38 -5.52 -10.85
N LEU A 17 -18.00 -5.26 -9.69
CA LEU A 17 -17.37 -5.20 -8.37
C LEU A 17 -18.32 -5.72 -7.29
N ASN A 18 -17.87 -6.72 -6.54
CA ASN A 18 -18.50 -7.13 -5.29
C ASN A 18 -17.73 -6.62 -4.08
N ARG A 19 -18.40 -5.86 -3.22
CA ARG A 19 -17.83 -5.34 -1.97
C ARG A 19 -18.61 -5.85 -0.77
N SER A 20 -17.95 -6.58 0.13
CA SER A 20 -18.53 -7.10 1.36
C SER A 20 -17.76 -6.58 2.57
N GLN A 21 -18.45 -6.10 3.60
CA GLN A 21 -17.80 -5.48 4.76
C GLN A 21 -18.54 -5.81 6.06
N MET A 22 -17.79 -6.17 7.09
CA MET A 22 -18.28 -6.39 8.46
C MET A 22 -19.42 -7.42 8.56
N VAL A 23 -19.39 -8.46 7.71
CA VAL A 23 -20.43 -9.50 7.67
C VAL A 23 -20.09 -10.70 8.55
N ALA A 24 -18.89 -10.76 9.14
CA ALA A 24 -18.45 -11.90 9.94
C ALA A 24 -19.37 -12.23 11.12
N GLY A 25 -20.00 -11.23 11.74
CA GLY A 25 -20.99 -11.44 12.80
C GLY A 25 -22.25 -12.18 12.29
N GLY A 26 -22.65 -11.95 11.04
CA GLY A 26 -23.85 -12.55 10.43
C GLY A 26 -23.63 -13.94 9.83
N ILE A 27 -22.41 -14.26 9.40
CA ILE A 27 -22.10 -15.51 8.68
C ILE A 27 -21.77 -16.63 9.68
N ASN A 28 -22.33 -17.83 9.49
CA ASN A 28 -21.94 -19.02 10.26
C ASN A 28 -20.56 -19.52 9.79
N ALA A 29 -19.74 -20.06 10.69
CA ALA A 29 -18.40 -20.56 10.37
C ALA A 29 -18.36 -21.47 9.12
N SER A 30 -19.34 -22.37 8.96
CA SER A 30 -19.40 -23.31 7.83
C SER A 30 -19.81 -22.68 6.50
N ARG A 31 -20.37 -21.45 6.52
CA ARG A 31 -20.90 -20.77 5.33
C ARG A 31 -19.85 -19.95 4.58
N TRP A 32 -18.70 -19.65 5.18
CA TRP A 32 -17.68 -18.80 4.54
C TRP A 32 -17.25 -19.27 3.14
N PRO A 33 -16.94 -20.55 2.90
CA PRO A 33 -16.55 -21.00 1.57
C PRO A 33 -17.65 -20.80 0.53
N SER A 34 -18.90 -21.18 0.85
CA SER A 34 -20.03 -21.05 -0.08
C SER A 34 -20.47 -19.59 -0.28
N TYR A 35 -20.38 -18.76 0.76
CA TYR A 35 -20.63 -17.32 0.64
C TYR A 35 -19.68 -16.65 -0.35
N ILE A 36 -18.39 -16.98 -0.30
CA ILE A 36 -17.41 -16.42 -1.24
C ILE A 36 -17.61 -17.00 -2.64
N GLN A 37 -17.99 -18.27 -2.77
CA GLN A 37 -18.40 -18.84 -4.06
C GLN A 37 -19.61 -18.13 -4.67
N ASP A 38 -20.61 -17.77 -3.85
CA ASP A 38 -21.76 -16.98 -4.29
C ASP A 38 -21.32 -15.59 -4.79
N MET A 39 -20.39 -14.94 -4.09
CA MET A 39 -19.81 -13.67 -4.55
C MET A 39 -19.10 -13.83 -5.89
N VAL A 40 -18.31 -14.90 -6.10
CA VAL A 40 -17.64 -15.15 -7.38
C VAL A 40 -18.63 -15.47 -8.49
N ARG A 41 -19.71 -16.22 -8.18
CA ARG A 41 -20.74 -16.63 -9.14
C ARG A 41 -21.44 -15.45 -9.81
N VAL A 42 -21.63 -14.36 -9.08
CA VAL A 42 -22.31 -13.15 -9.59
C VAL A 42 -21.33 -12.11 -10.14
N LEU A 43 -20.03 -12.40 -10.19
CA LEU A 43 -19.06 -11.56 -10.87
C LEU A 43 -18.99 -11.88 -12.36
N ARG A 44 -18.83 -10.84 -13.19
CA ARG A 44 -18.41 -11.04 -14.58
C ARG A 44 -17.00 -11.63 -14.63
N PRO A 45 -16.61 -12.31 -15.72
CA PRO A 45 -15.21 -12.61 -15.99
C PRO A 45 -14.35 -11.35 -15.89
N GLY A 46 -13.31 -11.37 -15.04
CA GLY A 46 -12.46 -10.22 -14.76
C GLY A 46 -13.04 -9.18 -13.79
N GLY A 47 -14.20 -9.45 -13.18
CA GLY A 47 -14.78 -8.62 -12.12
C GLY A 47 -13.97 -8.68 -10.82
N TRP A 48 -14.12 -7.65 -9.99
CA TRP A 48 -13.36 -7.50 -8.75
C TRP A 48 -14.15 -7.91 -7.52
N CYS A 49 -13.45 -8.39 -6.50
CA CYS A 49 -14.03 -8.68 -5.20
C CYS A 49 -13.18 -8.02 -4.11
N GLN A 50 -13.81 -7.28 -3.20
CA GLN A 50 -13.18 -6.75 -1.98
C GLN A 50 -13.99 -7.17 -0.75
N MET A 51 -13.29 -7.69 0.24
CA MET A 51 -13.83 -8.07 1.54
C MET A 51 -13.07 -7.36 2.64
N VAL A 52 -13.79 -6.71 3.56
CA VAL A 52 -13.19 -6.01 4.71
C VAL A 52 -13.78 -6.54 6.00
N GLU A 53 -12.93 -7.09 6.87
CA GLU A 53 -13.37 -7.68 8.15
C GLU A 53 -12.46 -7.28 9.30
N VAL A 54 -13.04 -7.08 10.48
CA VAL A 54 -12.31 -6.81 11.73
C VAL A 54 -11.98 -8.12 12.43
N TYR A 55 -10.74 -8.24 12.90
CA TYR A 55 -10.37 -9.24 13.90
C TYR A 55 -10.52 -8.65 15.30
N PHE A 56 -11.52 -9.09 16.07
CA PHE A 56 -11.84 -8.54 17.40
C PHE A 56 -10.87 -8.94 18.52
N ASN A 57 -9.60 -9.19 18.19
CA ASN A 57 -8.52 -9.32 19.14
C ASN A 57 -7.80 -7.99 19.29
N ALA A 58 -8.06 -7.28 20.39
CA ALA A 58 -7.45 -5.99 20.66
C ALA A 58 -5.92 -6.11 20.75
N GLN A 59 -5.23 -5.14 20.17
CA GLN A 59 -3.78 -5.02 20.20
C GLN A 59 -3.37 -3.59 20.54
N SER A 60 -2.09 -3.39 20.84
CA SER A 60 -1.52 -2.09 21.19
C SER A 60 -0.30 -1.80 20.33
N ASP A 61 -0.23 -0.59 19.77
CA ASP A 61 0.89 -0.17 18.90
C ASP A 61 2.22 -0.06 19.66
N ASN A 62 2.17 0.28 20.95
CA ASN A 62 3.33 0.36 21.84
C ASN A 62 3.49 -0.85 22.78
N GLY A 63 2.65 -1.88 22.64
CA GLY A 63 2.73 -3.12 23.44
C GLY A 63 2.38 -2.96 24.93
N THR A 64 1.70 -1.88 25.32
CA THR A 64 1.33 -1.61 26.72
C THR A 64 0.02 -2.27 27.14
N LEU A 65 -0.78 -2.76 26.19
CA LEU A 65 -1.94 -3.58 26.46
C LEU A 65 -1.49 -5.03 26.72
N ASP A 66 -1.58 -5.48 27.97
CA ASP A 66 -1.25 -6.85 28.40
C ASP A 66 -2.49 -7.73 28.60
N GLN A 67 -2.31 -8.96 29.09
CA GLN A 67 -3.39 -9.92 29.28
C GLN A 67 -4.29 -9.65 30.50
N ASP A 68 -3.87 -8.80 31.43
CA ASP A 68 -4.61 -8.49 32.66
C ASP A 68 -5.62 -7.35 32.46
N HIS A 69 -5.40 -6.53 31.44
CA HIS A 69 -6.33 -5.50 30.98
C HIS A 69 -7.72 -6.07 30.65
N ALA A 70 -8.77 -5.32 31.01
CA ALA A 70 -10.16 -5.68 30.75
C ALA A 70 -10.46 -5.81 29.25
N LEU A 71 -9.86 -4.98 28.40
CA LEU A 71 -10.02 -5.03 26.95
C LEU A 71 -9.45 -6.34 26.36
N SER A 72 -8.30 -6.79 26.84
CA SER A 72 -7.72 -8.08 26.45
C SER A 72 -8.55 -9.27 26.94
N LYS A 73 -9.11 -9.17 28.15
CA LYS A 73 -10.06 -10.16 28.69
C LYS A 73 -11.33 -10.18 27.85
N TRP A 74 -11.91 -9.03 27.53
CA TRP A 74 -13.09 -8.88 26.68
C TRP A 74 -12.89 -9.59 25.33
N SER A 75 -11.78 -9.31 24.63
CA SER A 75 -11.47 -9.96 23.35
C SER A 75 -11.37 -11.48 23.50
N ARG A 76 -10.66 -11.96 24.52
CA ARG A 76 -10.49 -13.39 24.78
C ARG A 76 -11.80 -14.09 25.06
N GLU A 77 -12.61 -13.55 25.97
CA GLU A 77 -13.90 -14.13 26.35
C GLU A 77 -14.86 -14.13 25.14
N TYR A 78 -14.92 -13.04 24.38
CA TYR A 78 -15.75 -12.95 23.17
C TYR A 78 -15.33 -14.01 22.14
N LEU A 79 -14.05 -14.02 21.72
CA LEU A 79 -13.54 -14.93 20.69
C LEU A 79 -13.68 -16.41 21.11
N ASN A 80 -13.39 -16.72 22.37
CA ASN A 80 -13.55 -18.07 22.94
C ASN A 80 -15.01 -18.48 23.10
N THR A 81 -15.96 -17.57 23.00
CA THR A 81 -17.38 -17.92 23.07
C THR A 81 -17.97 -18.09 21.67
N VAL A 82 -17.70 -17.15 20.76
CA VAL A 82 -18.33 -17.17 19.43
C VAL A 82 -17.79 -18.26 18.51
N HIS A 83 -16.59 -18.79 18.77
CA HIS A 83 -15.94 -19.81 17.92
C HIS A 83 -16.77 -21.09 17.70
N GLN A 84 -17.76 -21.37 18.56
CA GLN A 84 -18.65 -22.52 18.41
C GLN A 84 -19.58 -22.40 17.19
N HIS A 85 -19.90 -21.17 16.78
CA HIS A 85 -20.88 -20.90 15.71
C HIS A 85 -20.33 -20.00 14.59
N LYS A 86 -19.29 -19.22 14.90
CA LYS A 86 -18.66 -18.23 14.04
C LYS A 86 -17.18 -18.56 13.89
N ASP A 87 -16.58 -18.11 12.80
CA ASP A 87 -15.12 -18.14 12.68
C ASP A 87 -14.55 -16.80 13.16
N PRO A 88 -14.02 -16.70 14.39
CA PRO A 88 -13.46 -15.46 14.93
C PRO A 88 -12.20 -14.98 14.18
N ARG A 89 -11.59 -15.85 13.36
CA ARG A 89 -10.41 -15.55 12.55
C ARG A 89 -10.73 -15.44 11.07
N ALA A 90 -12.01 -15.35 10.70
CA ALA A 90 -12.44 -15.24 9.30
C ALA A 90 -11.67 -14.18 8.51
N ALA A 91 -11.44 -13.01 9.11
CA ALA A 91 -10.66 -11.92 8.54
C ALA A 91 -9.27 -12.35 8.04
N MET A 92 -8.61 -13.27 8.77
CA MET A 92 -7.28 -13.79 8.44
C MET A 92 -7.32 -14.84 7.32
N HIS A 93 -8.48 -15.47 7.08
CA HIS A 93 -8.65 -16.56 6.13
C HIS A 93 -9.17 -16.08 4.76
N LEU A 94 -9.69 -14.85 4.67
CA LEU A 94 -10.31 -14.28 3.46
C LEU A 94 -9.46 -14.51 2.19
N ALA A 95 -8.16 -14.20 2.23
CA ALA A 95 -7.30 -14.35 1.07
C ALA A 95 -7.22 -15.81 0.58
N SER A 96 -7.14 -16.76 1.52
CA SER A 96 -7.13 -18.19 1.17
C SER A 96 -8.47 -18.62 0.60
N TRP A 97 -9.58 -18.21 1.19
CA TRP A 97 -10.90 -18.59 0.70
C TRP A 97 -11.22 -17.98 -0.67
N MET A 98 -10.82 -16.73 -0.91
CA MET A 98 -10.95 -16.08 -2.22
C MET A 98 -10.16 -16.82 -3.30
N ARG A 99 -8.91 -17.20 -3.03
CA ARG A 99 -8.11 -18.01 -3.98
C ARG A 99 -8.74 -19.37 -4.24
N ASN A 100 -9.21 -20.05 -3.21
CA ASN A 100 -9.90 -21.34 -3.35
C ASN A 100 -11.21 -21.23 -4.14
N ALA A 101 -11.85 -20.06 -4.15
CA ALA A 101 -13.03 -19.78 -4.95
C ALA A 101 -12.71 -19.41 -6.42
N GLY A 102 -11.43 -19.37 -6.80
CA GLY A 102 -10.98 -19.12 -8.17
C GLY A 102 -10.59 -17.67 -8.48
N LEU A 103 -10.57 -16.77 -7.48
CA LEU A 103 -10.05 -15.42 -7.65
C LEU A 103 -8.51 -15.46 -7.74
N THR A 104 -7.95 -14.74 -8.69
CA THR A 104 -6.50 -14.55 -8.89
C THR A 104 -6.07 -13.18 -8.38
N GLU A 105 -4.77 -12.93 -8.25
CA GLU A 105 -4.22 -11.63 -7.77
C GLU A 105 -4.81 -11.17 -6.42
N VAL A 106 -5.08 -12.11 -5.52
CA VAL A 106 -5.66 -11.81 -4.21
C VAL A 106 -4.60 -11.28 -3.25
N GLU A 107 -4.76 -10.02 -2.85
CA GLU A 107 -3.95 -9.35 -1.83
C GLU A 107 -4.77 -9.11 -0.54
N SER A 108 -4.09 -9.14 0.60
CA SER A 108 -4.65 -8.75 1.89
C SER A 108 -3.78 -7.69 2.53
N ARG A 109 -4.41 -6.57 2.91
CA ARG A 109 -3.77 -5.48 3.64
C ARG A 109 -4.26 -5.48 5.08
N LEU A 110 -3.32 -5.55 6.01
CA LEU A 110 -3.58 -5.36 7.43
C LEU A 110 -3.55 -3.87 7.74
N LEU A 111 -4.68 -3.36 8.21
CA LEU A 111 -4.86 -1.97 8.63
C LEU A 111 -5.07 -1.90 10.14
N THR A 112 -4.54 -0.84 10.74
CA THR A 112 -4.79 -0.51 12.14
C THR A 112 -6.09 0.28 12.23
N LEU A 113 -7.11 -0.24 12.90
CA LEU A 113 -8.33 0.50 13.22
C LEU A 113 -8.20 1.08 14.65
N PRO A 114 -7.77 2.34 14.81
CA PRO A 114 -7.52 2.93 16.12
C PRO A 114 -8.81 3.04 16.93
N MET A 115 -8.76 2.68 18.22
CA MET A 115 -9.90 2.79 19.13
C MET A 115 -10.03 4.17 19.77
N SER A 116 -8.96 4.99 19.71
CA SER A 116 -8.95 6.36 20.20
C SER A 116 -8.00 7.23 19.39
N ALA A 117 -8.04 8.55 19.61
CA ALA A 117 -7.24 9.55 18.91
C ALA A 117 -5.75 9.55 19.33
N TRP A 118 -5.11 8.38 19.36
CA TRP A 118 -3.69 8.21 19.67
C TRP A 118 -2.72 8.28 18.47
N PRO A 119 -3.12 7.99 17.20
CA PRO A 119 -2.21 8.13 16.07
C PRO A 119 -1.69 9.56 15.91
N SER A 120 -0.48 9.69 15.38
CA SER A 120 0.17 10.99 15.13
C SER A 120 -0.15 11.59 13.76
N GLU A 121 -0.61 10.78 12.80
CA GLU A 121 -1.06 11.26 11.50
C GLU A 121 -2.48 11.85 11.64
N ASP A 122 -2.68 13.09 11.20
CA ASP A 122 -3.94 13.84 11.34
C ASP A 122 -5.18 13.03 10.94
N ARG A 123 -5.13 12.38 9.76
CA ARG A 123 -6.23 11.57 9.26
C ARG A 123 -6.55 10.38 10.17
N GLN A 124 -5.52 9.66 10.64
CA GLN A 124 -5.72 8.50 11.52
C GLN A 124 -6.14 8.91 12.92
N GLN A 125 -5.69 10.07 13.38
CA GLN A 125 -6.14 10.65 14.63
C GLN A 125 -7.63 11.00 14.59
N GLU A 126 -8.09 11.64 13.51
CA GLU A 126 -9.50 11.94 13.28
C GLU A 126 -10.35 10.66 13.22
N ILE A 127 -9.89 9.65 12.47
CA ILE A 127 -10.54 8.33 12.43
C ILE A 127 -10.65 7.74 13.85
N GLY A 128 -9.58 7.76 14.64
CA GLY A 128 -9.59 7.27 16.01
C GLY A 128 -10.53 8.04 16.93
N ALA A 129 -10.63 9.36 16.76
CA ALA A 129 -11.58 10.19 17.50
C ALA A 129 -13.03 9.81 17.19
N LEU A 130 -13.38 9.68 15.91
CA LEU A 130 -14.72 9.29 15.46
C LEU A 130 -15.07 7.84 15.85
N ASN A 131 -14.08 6.95 15.83
CA ASN A 131 -14.27 5.54 16.12
C ASN A 131 -14.40 5.24 17.63
N SER A 132 -14.03 6.17 18.51
CA SER A 132 -14.06 5.93 19.97
C SER A 132 -15.45 5.55 20.48
N GLU A 133 -16.48 6.30 20.04
CA GLU A 133 -17.88 6.04 20.40
C GLU A 133 -18.39 4.73 19.78
N VAL A 134 -18.03 4.48 18.52
CA VAL A 134 -18.39 3.25 17.80
C VAL A 134 -17.83 2.03 18.50
N VAL A 135 -16.56 2.06 18.91
CA VAL A 135 -15.92 0.98 19.67
C VAL A 135 -16.60 0.79 21.02
N ALA A 136 -16.96 1.86 21.73
CA ALA A 136 -17.65 1.72 23.02
C ALA A 136 -19.01 1.00 22.88
N GLN A 137 -19.79 1.34 21.85
CA GLN A 137 -21.06 0.67 21.56
C GLN A 137 -20.86 -0.77 21.07
N LEU A 138 -19.81 -1.02 20.28
CA LEU A 138 -19.44 -2.34 19.80
C LEU A 138 -19.05 -3.28 20.94
N LEU A 139 -18.21 -2.82 21.88
CA LEU A 139 -17.77 -3.61 23.04
C LEU A 139 -18.97 -4.04 23.90
N HIS A 140 -19.97 -3.17 24.03
CA HIS A 140 -21.20 -3.49 24.73
C HIS A 140 -22.04 -4.50 23.94
N SER A 141 -22.44 -4.16 22.72
CA SER A 141 -23.36 -4.94 21.90
C SER A 141 -22.88 -6.37 21.60
N LEU A 142 -21.59 -6.54 21.29
CA LEU A 142 -21.03 -7.86 20.97
C LEU A 142 -20.82 -8.76 22.19
N ALA A 143 -20.78 -8.20 23.40
CA ALA A 143 -20.58 -8.98 24.62
C ALA A 143 -21.87 -9.57 25.19
N LEU A 144 -23.00 -8.84 25.10
CA LEU A 144 -24.22 -9.19 25.84
C LEU A 144 -24.68 -10.64 25.62
N TYR A 145 -25.03 -10.99 24.38
CA TYR A 145 -25.56 -12.33 24.11
C TYR A 145 -24.50 -13.43 24.27
N PRO A 146 -23.28 -13.32 23.67
CA PRO A 146 -22.27 -14.35 23.83
C PRO A 146 -21.90 -14.59 25.30
N LEU A 147 -21.57 -13.55 26.05
CA LEU A 147 -21.04 -13.74 27.40
C LEU A 147 -22.12 -14.11 28.42
N ILE A 148 -23.32 -13.53 28.31
CA ILE A 148 -24.40 -13.83 29.26
C ILE A 148 -25.07 -15.16 28.90
N GLN A 149 -25.52 -15.32 27.66
CA GLN A 149 -26.36 -16.46 27.29
C GLN A 149 -25.55 -17.70 26.90
N LEU A 150 -24.49 -17.54 26.10
CA LEU A 150 -23.72 -18.70 25.63
C LEU A 150 -22.68 -19.17 26.66
N ARG A 151 -22.05 -18.23 27.35
CA ARG A 151 -21.01 -18.54 28.36
C ARG A 151 -21.55 -18.61 29.80
N GLY A 152 -22.72 -18.03 30.07
CA GLY A 152 -23.33 -18.06 31.40
C GLY A 152 -22.73 -17.08 32.40
N MET A 153 -22.02 -16.05 31.95
CA MET A 153 -21.46 -15.03 32.86
C MET A 153 -22.60 -14.20 33.49
N PRO A 154 -22.52 -13.87 34.79
CA PRO A 154 -23.48 -12.99 35.43
C PRO A 154 -23.55 -11.62 34.73
N PRO A 155 -24.76 -11.06 34.47
CA PRO A 155 -24.89 -9.76 33.79
C PRO A 155 -24.10 -8.62 34.44
N ALA A 156 -24.01 -8.60 35.77
CA ALA A 156 -23.23 -7.60 36.50
C ALA A 156 -21.73 -7.69 36.22
N GLU A 157 -21.19 -8.90 36.09
CA GLU A 157 -19.78 -9.13 35.76
C GLU A 157 -19.48 -8.73 34.31
N VAL A 158 -20.39 -9.06 33.37
CA VAL A 158 -20.27 -8.65 31.97
C VAL A 158 -20.31 -7.12 31.84
N GLN A 159 -21.19 -6.45 32.58
CA GLN A 159 -21.28 -5.01 32.58
C GLN A 159 -20.00 -4.35 33.13
N ASP A 160 -19.44 -4.86 34.24
CA ASP A 160 -18.17 -4.38 34.78
C ASP A 160 -17.00 -4.56 33.78
N LEU A 161 -16.92 -5.74 33.14
CA LEU A 161 -15.92 -6.00 32.10
C LEU A 161 -16.04 -5.02 30.93
N ILE A 162 -17.26 -4.74 30.46
CA ILE A 162 -17.52 -3.81 29.37
C ILE A 162 -17.07 -2.39 29.75
N GLU A 163 -17.43 -1.88 30.93
CA GLU A 163 -17.09 -0.51 31.32
C GLU A 163 -15.57 -0.31 31.49
N ARG A 164 -14.87 -1.28 32.06
CA ARG A 164 -13.41 -1.25 32.14
C ARG A 164 -12.77 -1.36 30.75
N ALA A 165 -13.26 -2.25 29.88
CA ALA A 165 -12.76 -2.37 28.51
C ALA A 165 -12.97 -1.10 27.68
N LYS A 166 -14.11 -0.42 27.82
CA LYS A 166 -14.37 0.89 27.19
C LYS A 166 -13.38 1.95 27.65
N THR A 167 -13.14 2.02 28.96
CA THR A 167 -12.18 2.95 29.57
C THR A 167 -10.77 2.74 29.00
N GLU A 168 -10.34 1.48 28.92
CA GLU A 168 -9.04 1.11 28.36
C GLU A 168 -8.96 1.39 26.84
N ALA A 169 -9.99 1.05 26.06
CA ALA A 169 -10.04 1.33 24.62
C ALA A 169 -9.96 2.84 24.30
N GLY A 170 -10.58 3.68 25.14
CA GLY A 170 -10.52 5.13 25.06
C GLY A 170 -9.17 5.74 25.49
N SER A 171 -8.29 4.95 26.12
CA SER A 171 -7.01 5.43 26.60
C SER A 171 -6.00 5.61 25.47
N ARG A 172 -5.53 6.84 25.28
CA ARG A 172 -4.48 7.14 24.28
C ARG A 172 -3.11 6.57 24.67
N SER A 173 -2.87 6.27 25.95
CA SER A 173 -1.59 5.71 26.41
C SER A 173 -1.44 4.22 26.05
N LEU A 174 -2.57 3.51 25.96
CA LEU A 174 -2.60 2.10 25.56
C LEU A 174 -2.46 1.90 24.06
N LYS A 175 -2.68 2.96 23.26
CA LYS A 175 -2.64 2.94 21.80
C LYS A 175 -3.36 1.72 21.19
N ALA A 176 -4.56 1.45 21.73
CA ALA A 176 -5.31 0.26 21.40
C ALA A 176 -5.92 0.35 19.99
N TYR A 177 -5.95 -0.79 19.30
CA TYR A 177 -6.54 -0.92 17.97
C TYR A 177 -7.10 -2.33 17.75
N PHE A 178 -8.07 -2.45 16.84
CA PHE A 178 -8.42 -3.74 16.26
C PHE A 178 -7.72 -3.90 14.90
N PRO A 179 -7.15 -5.06 14.59
CA PRO A 179 -6.68 -5.36 13.24
C PRO A 179 -7.86 -5.44 12.25
N LEU A 180 -7.77 -4.68 11.17
CA LEU A 180 -8.74 -4.64 10.08
C LEU A 180 -8.11 -5.23 8.82
N PHE A 181 -8.68 -6.31 8.30
CA PHE A 181 -8.20 -6.95 7.08
C PHE A 181 -9.00 -6.42 5.90
N SER A 182 -8.32 -5.80 4.93
CA SER A 182 -8.87 -5.44 3.63
C SER A 182 -8.29 -6.38 2.58
N THR A 183 -9.06 -7.36 2.17
CA THR A 183 -8.67 -8.37 1.17
C THR A 183 -9.39 -8.12 -0.13
N GLY A 184 -8.70 -8.16 -1.27
CA GLY A 184 -9.38 -8.10 -2.55
C GLY A 184 -8.54 -8.59 -3.71
N VAL A 185 -9.20 -8.74 -4.86
CA VAL A 185 -8.52 -8.91 -6.15
C VAL A 185 -7.89 -7.58 -6.48
N SER A 186 -6.56 -7.53 -6.47
CA SER A 186 -5.82 -6.32 -6.79
C SER A 186 -6.05 -5.97 -8.26
N GLU A 187 -6.38 -4.71 -8.52
CA GLU A 187 -5.95 -4.06 -9.76
C GLU A 187 -4.46 -4.34 -9.89
N ALA A 188 -4.01 -4.87 -11.05
CA ALA A 188 -2.64 -5.29 -11.31
C ALA A 188 -1.65 -4.52 -10.44
N SER A 189 -0.95 -5.25 -9.56
CA SER A 189 0.02 -4.77 -8.59
C SER A 189 0.59 -3.41 -9.01
N GLN A 190 0.47 -2.38 -8.16
CA GLN A 190 1.56 -1.41 -8.20
C GLN A 190 2.82 -2.24 -7.95
N PRO A 191 3.78 -2.25 -8.88
CA PRO A 191 4.99 -3.04 -8.70
C PRO A 191 5.57 -2.69 -7.31
N PRO A 192 6.20 -3.67 -6.63
CA PRO A 192 6.76 -3.44 -5.30
C PRO A 192 7.56 -2.14 -5.33
N PRO A 193 7.44 -1.28 -4.29
CA PRO A 193 8.08 0.02 -4.29
C PRO A 193 9.57 -0.17 -4.62
N PRO A 194 10.14 0.68 -5.50
CA PRO A 194 11.50 0.51 -5.97
C PRO A 194 12.47 0.29 -4.80
N PRO A 195 13.42 -0.67 -4.86
CA PRO A 195 14.36 -0.94 -3.78
C PRO A 195 15.06 0.32 -3.25
N LEU A 196 15.39 1.27 -4.12
CA LEU A 196 15.97 2.56 -3.74
C LEU A 196 15.04 3.38 -2.85
N LEU A 197 13.72 3.34 -3.09
CA LEU A 197 12.73 4.03 -2.28
C LEU A 197 12.67 3.45 -0.86
N LEU A 198 12.80 2.13 -0.71
CA LEU A 198 12.90 1.48 0.61
C LEU A 198 14.18 1.91 1.34
N LYS A 199 15.31 1.99 0.63
CA LYS A 199 16.59 2.50 1.16
C LYS A 199 16.44 3.95 1.65
N LEU A 200 15.83 4.83 0.86
CA LEU A 200 15.58 6.23 1.23
C LEU A 200 14.65 6.38 2.46
N LYS A 201 13.64 5.50 2.60
CA LYS A 201 12.82 5.46 3.83
C LYS A 201 13.62 5.02 5.06
N GLY A 202 14.61 4.14 4.88
CA GLY A 202 15.57 3.77 5.92
C GLY A 202 16.44 4.95 6.33
N GLU A 203 17.05 5.63 5.35
CA GLU A 203 17.85 6.84 5.55
C GLU A 203 17.08 7.96 6.25
N LEU A 204 15.78 8.10 5.97
CA LEU A 204 14.92 9.06 6.66
C LEU A 204 14.91 8.81 8.17
N LYS A 205 14.75 7.55 8.60
CA LYS A 205 14.76 7.17 10.01
C LYS A 205 16.13 7.43 10.64
N THR A 206 17.21 7.18 9.91
CA THR A 206 18.58 7.47 10.35
C THR A 206 18.78 8.98 10.56
N ALA A 207 18.40 9.81 9.59
CA ALA A 207 18.48 11.26 9.69
C ALA A 207 17.64 11.83 10.85
N MET A 208 16.44 11.27 11.09
CA MET A 208 15.59 11.64 12.24
C MET A 208 16.29 11.37 13.57
N ARG A 209 16.96 10.22 13.72
CA ARG A 209 17.69 9.86 14.95
C ARG A 209 18.95 10.70 15.15
N ALA A 210 19.66 10.99 14.06
CA ALA A 210 20.86 11.82 14.05
C ALA A 210 20.58 13.33 14.21
N LYS A 211 19.31 13.75 14.12
CA LYS A 211 18.89 15.16 14.07
C LYS A 211 19.56 15.95 12.94
N ASP A 212 19.82 15.29 11.81
CA ASP A 212 20.37 15.88 10.60
C ASP A 212 19.25 16.57 9.79
N THR A 213 18.97 17.84 10.13
CA THR A 213 17.90 18.62 9.53
C THR A 213 18.06 18.78 8.01
N PRO A 214 19.24 19.12 7.45
CA PRO A 214 19.43 19.21 6.00
C PRO A 214 19.08 17.90 5.26
N ARG A 215 19.58 16.76 5.75
CA ARG A 215 19.35 15.46 5.10
C ARG A 215 17.89 15.02 5.24
N LEU A 216 17.28 15.28 6.40
CA LEU A 216 15.87 15.02 6.66
C LEU A 216 14.94 15.78 5.70
N ASN A 217 15.24 17.04 5.41
CA ASN A 217 14.43 17.87 4.51
C ASN A 217 14.46 17.33 3.07
N ILE A 218 15.63 16.94 2.56
CA ILE A 218 15.76 16.33 1.23
C ILE A 218 15.00 15.01 1.13
N LEU A 219 15.16 14.13 2.12
CA LEU A 219 14.47 12.83 2.12
C LEU A 219 12.95 12.99 2.17
N ARG A 220 12.44 13.97 2.91
CA ARG A 220 11.00 14.32 2.90
C ARG A 220 10.55 14.85 1.54
N ALA A 221 11.34 15.72 0.89
CA ALA A 221 11.03 16.24 -0.43
C ALA A 221 10.93 15.13 -1.49
N ILE A 222 11.89 14.19 -1.49
CA ILE A 222 11.87 13.04 -2.41
C ILE A 222 10.63 12.16 -2.17
N LEU A 223 10.33 11.83 -0.92
CA LEU A 223 9.17 10.99 -0.58
C LEU A 223 7.84 11.68 -0.87
N ALA A 224 7.75 13.00 -0.65
CA ALA A 224 6.58 13.79 -1.00
C ALA A 224 6.35 13.82 -2.52
N ALA A 225 7.42 14.05 -3.30
CA ALA A 225 7.33 14.06 -4.75
C ALA A 225 6.96 12.68 -5.33
N ASN A 226 7.48 11.59 -4.74
CA ASN A 226 7.03 10.24 -5.09
C ASN A 226 5.54 10.02 -4.76
N THR A 227 5.09 10.45 -3.58
CA THR A 227 3.68 10.35 -3.16
C THR A 227 2.75 11.18 -4.04
N ASN A 228 3.24 12.30 -4.58
CA ASN A 228 2.50 13.08 -5.55
C ASN A 228 2.45 12.37 -6.91
N ALA A 229 3.57 11.80 -7.39
CA ALA A 229 3.61 11.05 -8.63
C ALA A 229 2.67 9.83 -8.61
N SER A 230 2.53 9.15 -7.46
CA SER A 230 1.61 8.01 -7.30
C SER A 230 0.13 8.37 -7.45
N LYS A 231 -0.23 9.66 -7.39
CA LYS A 231 -1.60 10.16 -7.63
C LYS A 231 -1.86 10.51 -9.10
N THR A 232 -0.85 10.38 -9.96
CA THR A 232 -0.93 10.70 -11.40
C THR A 232 -1.04 9.44 -12.25
N LYS A 233 -1.32 9.62 -13.56
CA LYS A 233 -1.34 8.52 -14.54
C LYS A 233 0.04 7.89 -14.81
N THR A 234 1.12 8.46 -14.28
CA THR A 234 2.50 8.01 -14.45
C THR A 234 3.18 7.87 -13.08
N PRO A 235 2.84 6.84 -12.30
CA PRO A 235 3.47 6.59 -11.01
C PRO A 235 4.96 6.21 -11.18
N ILE A 236 5.75 6.46 -10.14
CA ILE A 236 7.14 6.00 -10.07
C ILE A 236 7.15 4.55 -9.63
N THR A 237 7.70 3.68 -10.47
CA THR A 237 7.67 2.22 -10.33
C THR A 237 9.04 1.57 -10.45
N THR A 238 10.09 2.33 -10.74
CA THR A 238 11.47 1.82 -10.93
C THR A 238 12.51 2.72 -10.26
N ASP A 239 13.67 2.15 -9.91
CA ASP A 239 14.79 2.91 -9.31
C ASP A 239 15.30 4.01 -10.25
N VAL A 240 15.30 3.75 -11.57
CA VAL A 240 15.63 4.74 -12.61
C VAL A 240 14.73 5.98 -12.52
N GLN A 241 13.42 5.78 -12.36
CA GLN A 241 12.48 6.89 -12.21
C GLN A 241 12.66 7.64 -10.89
N VAL A 242 13.06 6.95 -9.80
CA VAL A 242 13.43 7.60 -8.53
C VAL A 242 14.67 8.49 -8.72
N VAL A 243 15.69 8.01 -9.45
CA VAL A 243 16.90 8.79 -9.76
C VAL A 243 16.59 9.98 -10.66
N SER A 244 15.75 9.80 -11.68
CA SER A 244 15.29 10.89 -12.53
C SER A 244 14.54 11.97 -11.73
N LEU A 245 13.71 11.58 -10.76
CA LEU A 245 13.07 12.50 -9.82
C LEU A 245 14.11 13.26 -8.97
N MET A 246 15.12 12.56 -8.42
CA MET A 246 16.18 13.20 -7.64
C MET A 246 16.99 14.20 -8.46
N ARG A 247 17.26 13.92 -9.74
CA ARG A 247 17.92 14.85 -10.66
C ARG A 247 17.08 16.07 -10.96
N LYS A 248 15.77 15.89 -11.13
CA LYS A 248 14.85 17.01 -11.30
C LYS A 248 14.87 17.92 -10.08
N LEU A 249 14.81 17.35 -8.88
CA LEU A 249 14.94 18.11 -7.64
C LEU A 249 16.28 18.84 -7.57
N HIS A 250 17.39 18.16 -7.91
CA HIS A 250 18.71 18.77 -7.95
C HIS A 250 18.79 19.96 -8.91
N ALA A 251 18.18 19.86 -10.10
CA ALA A 251 18.11 20.97 -11.06
C ALA A 251 17.30 22.16 -10.52
N THR A 252 16.13 21.91 -9.92
CA THR A 252 15.32 22.96 -9.30
C THR A 252 16.05 23.64 -8.13
N THR A 253 16.77 22.87 -7.30
CA THR A 253 17.63 23.41 -6.23
C THR A 253 18.77 24.27 -6.80
N ALA A 254 19.36 23.87 -7.93
CA ALA A 254 20.42 24.63 -8.59
C ALA A 254 19.91 25.97 -9.16
N GLU A 255 18.70 25.98 -9.74
CA GLU A 255 18.03 27.19 -10.20
C GLU A 255 17.76 28.14 -9.02
N ALA A 256 17.21 27.63 -7.91
CA ALA A 256 16.99 28.41 -6.69
C ALA A 256 18.29 28.98 -6.12
N ALA A 257 19.39 28.22 -6.15
CA ALA A 257 20.71 28.71 -5.74
C ALA A 257 21.24 29.82 -6.65
N ALA A 258 20.98 29.76 -7.96
CA ALA A 258 21.36 30.80 -8.91
C ALA A 258 20.55 32.09 -8.68
N GLU A 259 19.25 31.98 -8.43
CA GLU A 259 18.38 33.11 -8.09
C GLU A 259 18.78 33.75 -6.76
N ALA A 260 19.05 32.96 -5.73
CA ALA A 260 19.53 33.44 -4.43
C ALA A 260 20.86 34.18 -4.57
N ARG A 261 21.77 33.69 -5.42
CA ARG A 261 23.05 34.34 -5.72
C ARG A 261 22.86 35.66 -6.47
N ALA A 262 21.91 35.72 -7.41
CA ALA A 262 21.55 36.97 -8.10
C ALA A 262 20.92 38.00 -7.14
N ALA A 263 20.27 37.54 -6.07
CA ALA A 263 19.67 38.38 -5.03
C ALA A 263 20.63 38.73 -3.86
N ASP A 264 21.92 38.39 -3.96
CA ASP A 264 22.95 38.61 -2.93
C ASP A 264 22.60 37.99 -1.56
N ARG A 265 21.87 36.87 -1.56
CA ARG A 265 21.45 36.13 -0.36
C ARG A 265 22.34 34.92 -0.11
N GLN A 266 23.55 35.19 0.37
CA GLN A 266 24.57 34.16 0.61
C GLN A 266 24.12 33.06 1.59
N ASP A 267 23.30 33.41 2.59
CA ASP A 267 22.71 32.47 3.55
C ASP A 267 21.85 31.40 2.87
N LEU A 268 21.10 31.77 1.83
CA LEU A 268 20.29 30.86 1.05
C LEU A 268 21.14 30.03 0.09
N VAL A 269 22.14 30.64 -0.55
CA VAL A 269 23.07 29.93 -1.44
C VAL A 269 23.74 28.77 -0.70
N GLU A 270 24.26 29.00 0.50
CA GLU A 270 24.90 27.95 1.30
C GLU A 270 23.93 26.82 1.70
N ALA A 271 22.66 27.15 1.96
CA ALA A 271 21.64 26.17 2.29
C ALA A 271 21.28 25.30 1.07
N GLU A 272 21.13 25.90 -0.12
CA GLU A 272 20.84 25.19 -1.35
C GLU A 272 22.04 24.36 -1.83
N GLU A 273 23.27 24.84 -1.68
CA GLU A 273 24.47 24.07 -1.99
C GLU A 273 24.60 22.80 -1.14
N LYS A 274 24.27 22.88 0.16
CA LYS A 274 24.19 21.70 1.03
C LYS A 274 23.13 20.71 0.57
N GLN A 275 21.97 21.20 0.13
CA GLN A 275 20.89 20.38 -0.41
C GLN A 275 21.31 19.65 -1.70
N MET A 276 21.97 20.36 -2.62
CA MET A 276 22.51 19.78 -3.85
C MET A 276 23.53 18.68 -3.56
N ALA A 277 24.46 18.91 -2.63
CA ALA A 277 25.47 17.93 -2.25
C ALA A 277 24.86 16.62 -1.73
N ILE A 278 23.81 16.71 -0.91
CA ILE A 278 23.08 15.55 -0.38
C ILE A 278 22.33 14.81 -1.50
N LEU A 279 21.68 15.54 -2.42
CA LEU A 279 21.02 14.93 -3.59
C LEU A 279 22.02 14.22 -4.49
N ALA A 280 23.19 14.82 -4.75
CA ALA A 280 24.27 14.22 -5.52
C ALA A 280 24.80 12.93 -4.86
N GLU A 281 24.95 12.92 -3.54
CA GLU A 281 25.33 11.72 -2.78
C GLU A 281 24.31 10.58 -2.95
N PHE A 282 23.01 10.86 -2.82
CA PHE A 282 21.97 9.85 -3.01
C PHE A 282 21.87 9.34 -4.44
N ILE A 283 22.09 10.21 -5.44
CA ILE A 283 22.13 9.82 -6.85
C ILE A 283 23.34 8.90 -7.09
N ALA A 284 24.53 9.26 -6.60
CA ALA A 284 25.74 8.44 -6.75
C ALA A 284 25.61 7.09 -6.02
N GLY A 285 25.00 7.09 -4.83
CA GLY A 285 24.77 5.89 -4.02
C GLY A 285 23.54 5.05 -4.42
N SER A 286 22.89 5.38 -5.54
CA SER A 286 21.68 4.71 -6.03
C SER A 286 21.94 3.39 -6.74
N GLY A 287 23.15 3.20 -7.29
CA GLY A 287 23.49 2.06 -8.15
C GLY A 287 22.93 2.14 -9.57
N VAL A 288 22.27 3.24 -9.95
CA VAL A 288 21.77 3.49 -11.31
C VAL A 288 22.86 4.19 -12.12
N GLU A 289 23.30 3.56 -13.21
CA GLU A 289 24.32 4.11 -14.10
C GLU A 289 23.72 5.08 -15.12
N THR A 290 24.43 6.18 -15.38
CA THR A 290 24.12 7.07 -16.50
C THR A 290 24.84 6.64 -17.75
N LEU A 291 24.10 6.43 -18.83
CA LEU A 291 24.69 6.38 -20.15
C LEU A 291 25.02 7.78 -20.65
N GLY A 292 26.27 8.00 -21.03
CA GLY A 292 26.65 9.17 -21.81
C GLY A 292 26.01 9.13 -23.20
N LYS A 293 25.74 10.29 -23.80
CA LYS A 293 25.14 10.38 -25.15
C LYS A 293 25.91 9.60 -26.21
N ALA A 294 27.24 9.61 -26.16
CA ALA A 294 28.10 8.90 -27.10
C ALA A 294 27.96 7.37 -26.98
N GLU A 295 27.92 6.86 -25.74
CA GLU A 295 27.77 5.44 -25.46
C GLU A 295 26.37 4.93 -25.83
N LEU A 296 25.34 5.73 -25.57
CA LEU A 296 23.98 5.43 -25.99
C LEU A 296 23.86 5.33 -27.52
N ASN A 297 24.45 6.28 -28.25
CA ASN A 297 24.45 6.26 -29.71
C ASN A 297 25.17 5.03 -30.27
N ASN A 298 26.30 4.64 -29.68
CA ASN A 298 27.03 3.43 -30.10
C ASN A 298 26.17 2.17 -29.89
N LEU A 299 25.54 2.01 -28.73
CA LEU A 299 24.65 0.87 -28.45
C LEU A 299 23.48 0.80 -29.43
N ILE A 300 22.88 1.94 -29.74
CA ILE A 300 21.78 2.02 -30.71
C ILE A 300 22.27 1.64 -32.11
N GLN A 301 23.43 2.14 -32.54
CA GLN A 301 23.99 1.84 -33.85
C GLN A 301 24.32 0.35 -34.00
N GLU A 302 24.97 -0.25 -33.01
CA GLU A 302 25.25 -1.69 -32.99
C GLU A 302 23.96 -2.53 -33.07
N ALA A 303 22.90 -2.11 -32.36
CA ALA A 303 21.62 -2.79 -32.40
C ALA A 303 20.92 -2.67 -33.77
N ILE A 304 21.04 -1.51 -34.44
CA ILE A 304 20.53 -1.29 -35.80
C ILE A 304 21.29 -2.17 -36.80
N ASP A 305 22.62 -2.19 -36.73
CA ASP A 305 23.47 -2.97 -37.64
C ASP A 305 23.19 -4.47 -37.48
N ALA A 306 23.04 -4.96 -36.24
CA ALA A 306 22.66 -6.34 -35.97
C ALA A 306 21.24 -6.68 -36.48
N SER A 307 20.30 -5.74 -36.42
CA SER A 307 18.94 -5.93 -36.95
C SER A 307 18.96 -6.00 -38.49
N ARG A 308 19.74 -5.12 -39.14
CA ARG A 308 19.92 -5.13 -40.60
C ARG A 308 20.62 -6.40 -41.09
N ALA A 309 21.67 -6.84 -40.41
CA ALA A 309 22.40 -8.07 -40.73
C ALA A 309 21.52 -9.32 -40.61
N ALA A 310 20.53 -9.31 -39.71
CA ALA A 310 19.54 -10.38 -39.57
C ALA A 310 18.43 -10.35 -40.65
N GLY A 311 18.46 -9.39 -41.58
CA GLY A 311 17.47 -9.27 -42.66
C GLY A 311 16.11 -8.72 -42.22
N THR A 312 16.05 -8.03 -41.07
CA THR A 312 14.81 -7.45 -40.56
C THR A 312 14.30 -6.36 -41.51
N ALA A 313 13.04 -6.45 -41.92
CA ALA A 313 12.41 -5.45 -42.78
C ALA A 313 12.40 -4.05 -42.11
N THR A 314 12.59 -2.98 -42.88
CA THR A 314 12.65 -1.59 -42.39
C THR A 314 11.45 -1.22 -41.51
N LYS A 315 10.25 -1.71 -41.86
CA LYS A 315 9.01 -1.47 -41.08
C LYS A 315 8.99 -2.14 -39.70
N ALA A 316 9.83 -3.15 -39.48
CA ALA A 316 9.92 -3.90 -38.22
C ALA A 316 11.20 -3.57 -37.43
N ILE A 317 12.12 -2.76 -37.99
CA ILE A 317 13.44 -2.48 -37.42
C ILE A 317 13.33 -1.84 -36.03
N MET A 318 12.37 -0.93 -35.82
CA MET A 318 12.15 -0.27 -34.53
C MET A 318 11.85 -1.27 -33.41
N GLY A 319 10.96 -2.23 -33.67
CA GLY A 319 10.57 -3.23 -32.68
C GLY A 319 11.72 -4.18 -32.33
N ASP A 320 12.49 -4.59 -33.33
CA ASP A 320 13.64 -5.50 -33.14
C ASP A 320 14.82 -4.80 -32.43
N VAL A 321 15.16 -3.57 -32.82
CA VAL A 321 16.21 -2.77 -32.18
C VAL A 321 15.88 -2.51 -30.70
N MET A 322 14.63 -2.12 -30.39
CA MET A 322 14.19 -1.93 -29.00
C MET A 322 14.29 -3.22 -28.18
N LYS A 323 13.99 -4.39 -28.79
CA LYS A 323 14.12 -5.69 -28.12
C LYS A 323 15.58 -6.04 -27.83
N ARG A 324 16.50 -5.74 -28.77
CA ARG A 324 17.94 -5.95 -28.61
C ARG A 324 18.56 -5.04 -27.57
N LEU A 325 18.10 -3.79 -27.50
CA LEU A 325 18.54 -2.80 -26.52
C LEU A 325 18.00 -3.07 -25.11
N ALA A 326 16.91 -3.83 -24.96
CA ALA A 326 16.23 -4.01 -23.68
C ALA A 326 17.15 -4.47 -22.54
N GLY A 327 18.05 -5.44 -22.80
CA GLY A 327 19.01 -5.91 -21.79
C GLY A 327 20.17 -4.94 -21.57
N ALA A 328 20.68 -4.29 -22.62
CA ALA A 328 21.78 -3.32 -22.51
C ALA A 328 21.37 -2.02 -21.79
N LEU A 329 20.08 -1.68 -21.81
CA LEU A 329 19.49 -0.52 -21.13
C LEU A 329 18.92 -0.88 -19.74
N GLU A 330 18.96 -2.14 -19.33
CA GLU A 330 18.47 -2.56 -18.03
C GLU A 330 19.31 -1.95 -16.90
N GLY A 331 18.64 -1.27 -15.94
CA GLY A 331 19.32 -0.59 -14.83
C GLY A 331 20.02 0.73 -15.17
N LYS A 332 19.99 1.16 -16.44
CA LYS A 332 20.60 2.42 -16.89
C LYS A 332 19.56 3.55 -16.96
N ASP A 333 19.94 4.77 -16.56
CA ASP A 333 19.05 5.94 -16.63
C ASP A 333 19.01 6.51 -18.05
N VAL A 334 18.06 6.03 -18.85
CA VAL A 334 17.85 6.45 -20.23
C VAL A 334 16.38 6.71 -20.51
N ASP A 335 16.07 7.86 -21.10
CA ASP A 335 14.71 8.18 -21.55
C ASP A 335 14.35 7.33 -22.78
N ARG A 336 13.36 6.45 -22.64
CA ARG A 336 12.87 5.61 -23.73
C ARG A 336 12.31 6.40 -24.91
N LYS A 337 11.85 7.65 -24.70
CA LYS A 337 11.44 8.54 -25.80
C LYS A 337 12.64 9.00 -26.60
N GLU A 338 13.73 9.35 -25.93
CA GLU A 338 14.96 9.77 -26.58
C GLU A 338 15.60 8.62 -27.37
N VAL A 339 15.61 7.41 -26.83
CA VAL A 339 16.07 6.21 -27.56
C VAL A 339 15.28 6.00 -28.85
N ARG A 340 13.95 6.11 -28.78
CA ARG A 340 13.09 5.97 -29.98
C ARG A 340 13.39 7.04 -31.03
N ARG A 341 13.55 8.30 -30.61
CA ARG A 341 13.89 9.42 -31.50
C ARG A 341 15.22 9.17 -32.22
N ILE A 342 16.25 8.73 -31.51
CA ILE A 342 17.57 8.44 -32.10
C ILE A 342 17.48 7.28 -33.09
N ILE A 343 16.70 6.22 -32.77
CA ILE A 343 16.49 5.11 -33.70
C ILE A 343 15.79 5.58 -34.98
N GLU A 344 14.75 6.43 -34.88
CA GLU A 344 14.05 7.00 -36.04
C GLU A 344 15.01 7.80 -36.93
N GLU A 345 15.82 8.69 -36.34
CA GLU A 345 16.81 9.49 -37.07
C GLU A 345 17.87 8.64 -37.81
N LEU A 346 18.28 7.51 -37.24
CA LEU A 346 19.30 6.63 -37.82
C LEU A 346 18.72 5.60 -38.81
N THR A 347 17.41 5.37 -38.80
CA THR A 347 16.77 4.32 -39.62
C THR A 347 15.96 4.86 -40.80
N GLY A 348 15.60 6.15 -40.80
CA GLY A 348 14.94 6.84 -41.90
C GLY A 348 13.43 6.80 -41.83
#